data_AF-A0A553HWV8-F1
#
_entry.id   AF-A0A553HWV8-F1
#
_cell.length_a   1.000
_cell.length_b   1.000
_cell.length_c   1.000
_cell.angle_alpha   90.00
_cell.angle_beta   90.00
_cell.angle_gamma   90.00
#
_symmetry.space_group_name_H-M   'P 1'
#
loop_
_entity.id
_entity.type
_entity.pdbx_description
1 polymer ?
#
loop_
_entity_poly.entity_id
_entity_poly.type
_entity_poly.pdbx_seq_one_letter_code
_entity_poly.pdbx_strand_id
1 'polypeptide(L)'
;MRAYWYDNLEGDQRLAHNSGKDLDVEELKKIGVLYYRMPEIESVDALARERDYKNRDEIIVSPEKMGDVYESKVRMFFDEHIHEDEEIRYIRDGKGYFDVRSKGDDWVRIQLEKDDLIILPAGIYHRFTTDEDNYIKAMRLFKEEPKWTPLNRSGEVDGNEYRKAYVAHGAGWILNQRRSWPRRLPAVLMLPEGSLFYQQVVNHRYQTRRVFGGTGHMGRSLVKCALARNDLVTDVGRTFETSPASMERDTENCLGMLCDVRARQSVANVIEKTIERFGRIDVIANCSGYGVIGACEDQDEHEIRNQFETNFMGTLHIIQTSLPYFRSQGAGRYLIFSSTSGALGVPGLGPYCATKYAVEGLIEAMSYEIDSFNVKATLVEPGLVRRDEPDSVTNPLPTWGHFLIKPASEAYAHATSPALHAKRMVQWLGDRQPTSAVKCAELVWQLAHCSYPPLRLVLGSYAIESIRDRLRSVTEELEDWKHLNYPAAPDTTEAMPTTENKNAEREEDIEDMDMEAQGHAT
;
A
#
# COMPACT_ATOMS: atom_id res chain seq x y z
N MET A 1 26.08 5.03 -27.00
CA MET A 1 26.42 3.94 -26.06
C MET A 1 27.77 3.30 -26.36
N ARG A 2 28.54 2.99 -25.31
CA ARG A 2 29.71 2.09 -25.33
C ARG A 2 29.54 1.03 -24.24
N ALA A 3 29.83 -0.23 -24.55
CA ALA A 3 29.84 -1.30 -23.57
C ALA A 3 31.19 -2.02 -23.58
N TYR A 4 31.70 -2.38 -22.41
CA TYR A 4 32.99 -3.04 -22.23
C TYR A 4 33.04 -3.81 -20.92
N TRP A 5 33.98 -4.74 -20.82
CA TRP A 5 34.25 -5.45 -19.57
C TRP A 5 34.86 -4.48 -18.55
N TYR A 6 34.32 -4.51 -17.34
CA TYR A 6 34.81 -3.69 -16.22
C TYR A 6 36.18 -4.20 -15.75
N ASP A 7 37.12 -3.30 -15.47
CA ASP A 7 38.50 -3.67 -15.11
C ASP A 7 38.70 -4.21 -13.68
N ASN A 8 37.71 -4.01 -12.81
CA ASN A 8 37.74 -4.34 -11.38
C ASN A 8 38.90 -3.69 -10.60
N LEU A 9 39.47 -2.59 -11.13
CA LEU A 9 40.45 -1.81 -10.40
C LEU A 9 39.77 -1.03 -9.28
N GLU A 10 40.43 -0.90 -8.14
CA GLU A 10 39.96 -0.03 -7.06
C GLU A 10 39.97 1.43 -7.52
N GLY A 11 38.92 2.18 -7.22
CA GLY A 11 38.78 3.57 -7.63
C GLY A 11 37.38 4.12 -7.40
N ASP A 12 37.19 5.39 -7.76
CA ASP A 12 35.86 6.01 -7.77
C ASP A 12 34.99 5.34 -8.84
N GLN A 13 33.84 4.83 -8.42
CA GLN A 13 32.85 4.16 -9.27
C GLN A 13 32.46 4.96 -10.53
N ARG A 14 32.57 6.30 -10.48
CA ARG A 14 32.26 7.25 -11.56
C ARG A 14 33.31 7.31 -12.67
N LEU A 15 34.49 6.70 -12.48
CA LEU A 15 35.52 6.60 -13.51
C LEU A 15 35.12 5.60 -14.61
N ALA A 16 35.79 5.60 -15.75
CA ALA A 16 35.42 4.70 -16.85
C ALA A 16 35.56 3.21 -16.52
N HIS A 17 36.58 2.79 -15.76
CA HIS A 17 36.84 1.39 -15.43
C HIS A 17 36.85 0.43 -16.64
N ASN A 18 37.58 0.80 -17.69
CA ASN A 18 37.57 0.07 -18.96
C ASN A 18 38.77 -0.89 -19.06
N SER A 19 38.50 -2.19 -19.13
CA SER A 19 39.53 -3.24 -19.30
C SER A 19 40.18 -3.28 -20.69
N GLY A 20 39.71 -2.47 -21.65
CA GLY A 20 40.13 -2.48 -23.05
C GLY A 20 39.43 -3.55 -23.91
N LYS A 21 38.50 -4.31 -23.34
CA LYS A 21 37.71 -5.33 -24.04
C LYS A 21 36.28 -4.82 -24.23
N ASP A 22 35.98 -4.34 -25.43
CA ASP A 22 34.65 -3.85 -25.79
C ASP A 22 33.65 -5.00 -26.00
N LEU A 23 32.36 -4.72 -25.80
CA LEU A 23 31.24 -5.57 -26.17
C LEU A 23 30.35 -4.86 -27.18
N ASP A 24 29.86 -5.60 -28.17
CA ASP A 24 28.85 -5.09 -29.10
C ASP A 24 27.41 -5.30 -28.60
N VAL A 25 26.45 -4.71 -29.33
CA VAL A 25 25.01 -4.78 -29.00
C VAL A 25 24.47 -6.23 -29.06
N GLU A 26 24.99 -7.07 -29.95
CA GLU A 26 24.56 -8.47 -30.05
C GLU A 26 25.09 -9.30 -28.88
N GLU A 27 26.26 -8.96 -28.34
CA GLU A 27 26.80 -9.54 -27.10
C GLU A 27 26.01 -9.11 -25.87
N LEU A 28 25.61 -7.84 -25.76
CA LEU A 28 24.68 -7.38 -24.72
C LEU A 28 23.35 -8.13 -24.79
N LYS A 29 22.84 -8.36 -26.00
CA LYS A 29 21.61 -9.12 -26.21
C LYS A 29 21.74 -10.58 -25.75
N LYS A 30 22.91 -11.22 -25.85
CA LYS A 30 23.16 -12.58 -25.34
C LYS A 30 23.06 -12.68 -23.81
N ILE A 31 23.37 -11.60 -23.08
CA ILE A 31 23.15 -11.49 -21.63
C ILE A 31 21.77 -10.93 -21.27
N GLY A 32 20.94 -10.65 -22.27
CA GLY A 32 19.56 -10.20 -22.11
C GLY A 32 19.38 -8.68 -22.04
N VAL A 33 20.43 -7.89 -22.20
CA VAL A 33 20.29 -6.43 -22.23
C VAL A 33 19.91 -5.99 -23.64
N LEU A 34 18.80 -5.26 -23.77
CA LEU A 34 18.40 -4.67 -25.04
C LEU A 34 18.82 -3.20 -25.06
N TYR A 35 19.32 -2.75 -26.21
CA TYR A 35 19.75 -1.38 -26.44
C TYR A 35 19.11 -0.81 -27.70
N TYR A 36 18.71 0.46 -27.62
CA TYR A 36 18.20 1.22 -28.75
C TYR A 36 18.76 2.65 -28.71
N ARG A 37 19.05 3.20 -29.89
CA ARG A 37 19.30 4.63 -30.06
C ARG A 37 18.02 5.28 -30.56
N MET A 38 17.45 6.22 -29.80
CA MET A 38 16.16 6.84 -30.07
C MET A 38 16.24 8.38 -29.95
N PRO A 39 16.71 9.07 -31.00
CA PRO A 39 16.80 10.53 -31.02
C PRO A 39 15.42 11.21 -30.91
N GLU A 40 14.41 10.59 -31.50
CA GLU A 40 13.03 11.09 -31.52
C GLU A 40 12.21 10.41 -30.42
N ILE A 41 11.47 11.21 -29.64
CA ILE A 41 10.66 10.71 -28.52
C ILE A 41 9.53 9.79 -29.00
N GLU A 42 9.05 9.99 -30.22
CA GLU A 42 8.02 9.18 -30.88
C GLU A 42 8.47 7.73 -31.04
N SER A 43 9.78 7.47 -31.16
CA SER A 43 10.36 6.12 -31.21
C SER A 43 10.25 5.42 -29.85
N VAL A 44 10.41 6.18 -28.76
CA VAL A 44 10.22 5.71 -27.39
C VAL A 44 8.74 5.40 -27.14
N ASP A 45 7.84 6.28 -27.60
CA ASP A 45 6.39 6.08 -27.50
C ASP A 45 5.91 4.87 -28.34
N ALA A 46 6.54 4.59 -29.48
CA ALA A 46 6.27 3.39 -30.27
C ALA A 46 6.69 2.12 -29.53
N LEU A 47 7.91 2.10 -28.95
CA LEU A 47 8.40 0.97 -28.16
C LEU A 47 7.55 0.75 -26.90
N ALA A 48 7.16 1.83 -26.23
CA ALA A 48 6.29 1.77 -25.06
C ALA A 48 4.93 1.12 -25.40
N ARG A 49 4.33 1.47 -26.54
CA ARG A 49 3.10 0.81 -27.01
C ARG A 49 3.32 -0.65 -27.40
N GLU A 50 4.45 -0.97 -28.06
CA GLU A 50 4.77 -2.34 -28.47
C GLU A 50 4.97 -3.27 -27.27
N ARG A 51 5.59 -2.77 -26.20
CA ARG A 51 5.95 -3.53 -25.00
C ARG A 51 4.99 -3.34 -23.81
N ASP A 52 3.89 -2.63 -24.02
CA ASP A 52 2.84 -2.35 -23.02
C ASP A 52 3.38 -1.61 -21.77
N TYR A 53 4.23 -0.59 -21.97
CA TYR A 53 4.66 0.33 -20.92
C TYR A 53 3.60 1.41 -20.71
N LYS A 54 2.89 1.35 -19.58
CA LYS A 54 1.72 2.18 -19.26
C LYS A 54 2.07 3.47 -18.53
N ASN A 55 3.16 3.48 -17.77
CA ASN A 55 3.58 4.62 -16.96
C ASN A 55 4.99 5.08 -17.31
N ARG A 56 5.25 6.38 -17.12
CA ARG A 56 6.58 6.97 -17.24
C ARG A 56 6.78 8.12 -16.26
N ASP A 57 8.01 8.32 -15.85
CA ASP A 57 8.43 9.52 -15.12
C ASP A 57 9.82 9.97 -15.57
N GLU A 58 10.28 11.12 -15.08
CA GLU A 58 11.63 11.61 -15.29
C GLU A 58 12.35 11.77 -13.95
N ILE A 59 13.62 11.36 -13.92
CA ILE A 59 14.53 11.57 -12.79
C ILE A 59 15.77 12.33 -13.26
N ILE A 60 16.24 13.25 -12.42
CA ILE A 60 17.51 13.94 -12.58
C ILE A 60 18.38 13.57 -11.39
N VAL A 61 19.55 13.00 -11.68
CA VAL A 61 20.56 12.62 -10.67
C VAL A 61 21.72 13.59 -10.81
N SER A 62 21.79 14.56 -9.91
CA SER A 62 22.90 15.52 -9.82
C SER A 62 23.02 16.12 -8.43
N PRO A 63 24.22 16.61 -8.03
CA PRO A 63 24.41 17.31 -6.77
C PRO A 63 23.45 18.51 -6.64
N GLU A 64 23.27 19.29 -7.71
CA GLU A 64 22.37 20.44 -7.72
C GLU A 64 20.92 20.06 -7.45
N LYS A 65 20.44 18.96 -8.04
CA LYS A 65 19.03 18.54 -7.90
C LYS A 65 18.74 17.81 -6.59
N MET A 66 19.70 17.01 -6.12
CA MET A 66 19.53 16.13 -4.97
C MET A 66 20.07 16.72 -3.66
N GLY A 67 20.92 17.76 -3.70
CA GLY A 67 21.50 18.37 -2.51
C GLY A 67 22.30 17.37 -1.68
N ASP A 68 22.18 17.46 -0.36
CA ASP A 68 22.99 16.68 0.60
C ASP A 68 22.79 15.16 0.49
N VAL A 69 21.69 14.68 -0.09
CA VAL A 69 21.43 13.24 -0.27
C VAL A 69 22.04 12.65 -1.55
N TYR A 70 22.70 13.47 -2.38
CA TYR A 70 23.27 13.01 -3.65
C TYR A 70 24.26 11.86 -3.46
N GLU A 71 25.25 12.04 -2.58
CA GLU A 71 26.32 11.05 -2.36
C GLU A 71 25.78 9.73 -1.80
N SER A 72 24.82 9.78 -0.89
CA SER A 72 24.20 8.57 -0.33
C SER A 72 23.33 7.84 -1.36
N LYS A 73 22.61 8.57 -2.22
CA LYS A 73 21.80 7.98 -3.29
C LYS A 73 22.65 7.35 -4.38
N VAL A 74 23.73 8.00 -4.81
CA VAL A 74 24.63 7.45 -5.83
C VAL A 74 25.36 6.20 -5.33
N ARG A 75 25.71 6.13 -4.04
CA ARG A 75 26.22 4.89 -3.43
C ARG A 75 25.16 3.78 -3.41
N MET A 76 23.95 4.10 -2.97
CA MET A 76 22.82 3.16 -2.93
C MET A 76 22.46 2.61 -4.32
N PHE A 77 22.51 3.43 -5.37
CA PHE A 77 22.29 2.96 -6.74
C PHE A 77 23.43 2.07 -7.25
N PHE A 78 24.63 2.24 -6.70
CA PHE A 78 25.79 1.45 -7.05
C PHE A 78 25.89 0.13 -6.27
N ASP A 79 25.10 -0.03 -5.21
CA ASP A 79 24.90 -1.33 -4.57
C ASP A 79 24.30 -2.31 -5.57
N GLU A 80 24.84 -3.52 -5.62
CA GLU A 80 24.42 -4.55 -6.56
C GLU A 80 23.04 -5.11 -6.19
N HIS A 81 22.07 -5.04 -7.10
CA HIS A 81 20.69 -5.46 -6.86
C HIS A 81 20.02 -6.09 -8.08
N ILE A 82 18.88 -6.74 -7.86
CA ILE A 82 17.93 -7.15 -8.90
C ILE A 82 16.59 -6.43 -8.77
N HIS A 83 15.85 -6.43 -9.88
CA HIS A 83 14.43 -6.12 -9.90
C HIS A 83 13.63 -7.32 -10.42
N GLU A 84 12.39 -7.47 -9.95
CA GLU A 84 11.47 -8.53 -10.38
C GLU A 84 10.71 -8.19 -11.67
N ASP A 85 10.82 -6.93 -12.12
CA ASP A 85 10.27 -6.42 -13.38
C ASP A 85 11.41 -5.92 -14.29
N GLU A 86 11.13 -5.69 -15.58
CA GLU A 86 12.11 -5.06 -16.49
C GLU A 86 12.45 -3.64 -16.02
N GLU A 87 13.72 -3.27 -16.08
CA GLU A 87 14.15 -1.88 -15.83
C GLU A 87 14.45 -1.19 -17.15
N ILE A 88 13.71 -0.13 -17.45
CA ILE A 88 13.86 0.64 -18.68
C ILE A 88 14.35 2.05 -18.36
N ARG A 89 15.41 2.48 -19.05
CA ARG A 89 16.03 3.79 -18.90
C ARG A 89 16.26 4.41 -20.26
N TYR A 90 15.63 5.54 -20.51
CA TYR A 90 15.86 6.36 -21.69
C TYR A 90 16.53 7.68 -21.27
N ILE A 91 17.74 7.92 -21.76
CA ILE A 91 18.53 9.08 -21.34
C ILE A 91 18.10 10.31 -22.12
N ARG A 92 17.64 11.34 -21.41
CA ARG A 92 17.20 12.62 -21.96
C ARG A 92 18.32 13.65 -22.02
N ASP A 93 19.26 13.55 -21.09
CA ASP A 93 20.40 14.46 -20.98
C ASP A 93 21.50 13.87 -20.08
N GLY A 94 22.73 14.37 -20.20
CA GLY A 94 23.86 13.89 -19.41
C GLY A 94 24.31 12.46 -19.73
N LYS A 95 25.07 11.86 -18.80
CA LYS A 95 25.74 10.57 -18.97
C LYS A 95 25.79 9.75 -17.69
N GLY A 96 25.89 8.44 -17.84
CA GLY A 96 26.09 7.54 -16.71
C GLY A 96 26.42 6.12 -17.12
N TYR A 97 26.75 5.31 -16.12
CA TYR A 97 27.15 3.92 -16.27
C TYR A 97 26.10 2.99 -15.64
N PHE A 98 25.67 2.01 -16.43
CA PHE A 98 24.90 0.87 -15.97
C PHE A 98 25.80 -0.35 -16.04
N ASP A 99 26.10 -0.93 -14.89
CA ASP A 99 26.86 -2.17 -14.83
C ASP A 99 25.91 -3.34 -14.66
N VAL A 100 26.16 -4.42 -15.40
CA VAL A 100 25.36 -5.65 -15.35
C VAL A 100 26.26 -6.87 -15.19
N ARG A 101 25.78 -7.89 -14.49
CA ARG A 101 26.49 -9.17 -14.40
C ARG A 101 26.27 -10.00 -15.66
N SER A 102 27.37 -10.50 -16.22
CA SER A 102 27.33 -11.52 -17.25
C SER A 102 26.95 -12.89 -16.68
N LYS A 103 26.78 -13.90 -17.54
CA LYS A 103 26.56 -15.29 -17.10
C LYS A 103 27.74 -15.86 -16.31
N GLY A 104 28.95 -15.38 -16.55
CA GLY A 104 30.16 -15.76 -15.80
C GLY A 104 30.32 -15.01 -14.48
N ASP A 105 29.33 -14.20 -14.09
CA ASP A 105 29.39 -13.28 -12.95
C ASP A 105 30.44 -12.16 -13.08
N ASP A 106 30.98 -11.94 -14.28
CA ASP A 106 31.84 -10.80 -14.59
C ASP A 106 31.03 -9.52 -14.86
N TRP A 107 31.56 -8.35 -14.49
CA TRP A 107 30.94 -7.05 -14.72
C TRP A 107 31.11 -6.55 -16.16
N VAL A 108 30.00 -6.16 -16.78
CA VAL A 108 29.95 -5.41 -18.03
C VAL A 108 29.46 -4.01 -17.72
N ARG A 109 30.23 -2.99 -18.08
CA ARG A 109 29.86 -1.58 -17.95
C ARG A 109 29.29 -1.05 -19.24
N ILE A 110 28.14 -0.39 -19.15
CA ILE A 110 27.42 0.19 -20.29
C ILE A 110 27.31 1.70 -20.04
N GLN A 111 28.04 2.48 -20.83
CA GLN A 111 27.95 3.94 -20.82
C GLN A 111 26.79 4.39 -21.71
N LEU A 112 25.84 5.12 -21.13
CA LEU A 112 24.72 5.71 -21.83
C LEU A 112 24.80 7.23 -21.80
N GLU A 113 24.34 7.83 -22.90
CA GLU A 113 24.22 9.28 -23.06
C GLU A 113 22.88 9.62 -23.69
N LYS A 114 22.55 10.91 -23.76
CA LYS A 114 21.32 11.42 -24.38
C LYS A 114 20.94 10.64 -25.66
N ASP A 115 19.67 10.25 -25.74
CA ASP A 115 19.00 9.43 -26.76
C ASP A 115 19.28 7.91 -26.70
N ASP A 116 20.09 7.43 -25.77
CA ASP A 116 20.25 6.01 -25.52
C ASP A 116 19.08 5.46 -24.67
N LEU A 117 18.56 4.29 -25.04
CA LEU A 117 17.58 3.52 -24.28
C LEU A 117 18.13 2.13 -23.98
N ILE A 118 18.06 1.70 -22.71
CA ILE A 118 18.32 0.32 -22.31
C ILE A 118 17.10 -0.34 -21.68
N ILE A 119 17.01 -1.65 -21.83
CA ILE A 119 16.08 -2.52 -21.11
C ILE A 119 16.90 -3.62 -20.44
N LEU A 120 16.86 -3.64 -19.11
CA LEU A 120 17.40 -4.70 -18.29
C LEU A 120 16.29 -5.71 -17.96
N PRO A 121 16.54 -7.02 -18.11
CA PRO A 121 15.54 -8.03 -17.81
C PRO A 121 15.36 -8.22 -16.30
N ALA A 122 14.16 -8.63 -15.89
CA ALA A 122 13.90 -9.05 -14.52
C ALA A 122 14.91 -10.13 -14.07
N GLY A 123 15.44 -10.01 -12.85
CA GLY A 123 16.36 -10.97 -12.23
C GLY A 123 17.83 -10.83 -12.64
N ILE A 124 18.21 -9.85 -13.47
CA ILE A 124 19.62 -9.53 -13.72
C ILE A 124 20.19 -8.70 -12.57
N TYR A 125 21.39 -9.05 -12.10
CA TYR A 125 22.13 -8.18 -11.19
C TYR A 125 22.69 -7.00 -11.96
N HIS A 126 22.40 -5.82 -11.45
CA HIS A 126 22.85 -4.57 -12.02
C HIS A 126 23.09 -3.53 -10.94
N ARG A 127 23.74 -2.43 -11.34
CA ARG A 127 23.98 -1.23 -10.53
C ARG A 127 24.14 -0.02 -11.44
N PHE A 128 23.97 1.17 -10.88
CA PHE A 128 24.03 2.42 -11.61
C PHE A 128 24.91 3.46 -10.90
N THR A 129 25.65 4.25 -11.68
CA THR A 129 26.32 5.46 -11.20
C THR A 129 26.36 6.53 -12.29
N THR A 130 26.47 7.80 -11.89
CA THR A 130 26.84 8.88 -12.81
C THR A 130 28.30 8.74 -13.22
N ASP A 131 28.71 9.48 -14.26
CA ASP A 131 30.12 9.71 -14.54
C ASP A 131 30.67 10.90 -13.74
N GLU A 132 31.88 11.34 -14.08
CA GLU A 132 32.60 12.43 -13.42
C GLU A 132 31.87 13.80 -13.53
N ASP A 133 30.99 13.96 -14.52
CA ASP A 133 30.17 15.17 -14.67
C ASP A 133 29.02 15.20 -13.65
N ASN A 134 28.77 14.09 -12.94
CA ASN A 134 27.78 13.98 -11.87
C ASN A 134 26.37 14.41 -12.31
N TYR A 135 26.02 14.22 -13.58
CA TYR A 135 24.73 14.66 -14.12
C TYR A 135 24.17 13.67 -15.13
N ILE A 136 22.96 13.17 -14.83
CA ILE A 136 22.13 12.47 -15.81
C ILE A 136 20.66 12.83 -15.61
N LYS A 137 19.93 12.92 -16.73
CA LYS A 137 18.49 12.98 -16.76
C LYS A 137 17.96 11.76 -17.51
N ALA A 138 17.17 10.94 -16.85
CA ALA A 138 16.60 9.73 -17.43
C ALA A 138 15.08 9.74 -17.33
N MET A 139 14.42 9.32 -18.41
CA MET A 139 13.03 8.89 -18.40
C MET A 139 12.98 7.41 -18.06
N ARG A 140 12.10 7.04 -17.13
CA ARG A 140 11.88 5.66 -16.72
C ARG A 140 10.51 5.21 -17.23
N LEU A 141 10.43 3.99 -17.76
CA LEU A 141 9.21 3.40 -18.31
C LEU A 141 8.82 2.16 -17.51
N PHE A 142 7.52 1.92 -17.33
CA PHE A 142 6.99 0.83 -16.50
C PHE A 142 5.80 0.15 -17.16
N LYS A 143 5.72 -1.19 -17.05
CA LYS A 143 4.55 -1.97 -17.48
C LYS A 143 3.31 -1.69 -16.62
N GLU A 144 3.51 -1.49 -15.32
CA GLU A 144 2.45 -1.22 -14.33
C GLU A 144 2.85 -0.05 -13.43
N GLU A 145 2.23 0.13 -12.26
CA GLU A 145 2.75 1.07 -11.25
C GLU A 145 4.19 0.70 -10.89
N PRO A 146 5.08 1.68 -10.74
CA PRO A 146 6.50 1.39 -10.63
C PRO A 146 6.79 0.64 -9.32
N LYS A 147 7.31 -0.59 -9.45
CA LYS A 147 7.86 -1.36 -8.33
C LYS A 147 9.32 -0.97 -8.14
N TRP A 148 9.58 -0.31 -7.01
CA TRP A 148 10.88 0.29 -6.72
C TRP A 148 11.72 -0.50 -5.73
N THR A 149 11.35 -1.73 -5.37
CA THR A 149 12.09 -2.46 -4.35
C THR A 149 13.31 -3.15 -5.00
N PRO A 150 14.53 -2.58 -4.90
CA PRO A 150 15.72 -3.33 -5.25
C PRO A 150 15.86 -4.47 -4.25
N LEU A 151 16.18 -5.67 -4.74
CA LEU A 151 16.61 -6.78 -3.91
C LEU A 151 18.13 -6.83 -3.98
N ASN A 152 18.79 -6.28 -2.96
CA ASN A 152 20.25 -6.25 -2.87
C ASN A 152 20.80 -7.67 -2.84
N ARG A 153 21.94 -7.89 -3.50
CA ARG A 153 22.56 -9.21 -3.60
C ARG A 153 22.83 -9.82 -2.23
N SER A 154 22.22 -10.97 -1.98
CA SER A 154 22.43 -11.79 -0.78
C SER A 154 22.21 -13.26 -1.13
N GLY A 155 22.64 -14.18 -0.25
CA GLY A 155 22.45 -15.61 -0.46
C GLY A 155 20.97 -16.03 -0.60
N GLU A 156 20.05 -15.25 -0.04
CA GLU A 156 18.61 -15.49 -0.14
C GLU A 156 18.03 -15.04 -1.49
N VAL A 157 18.57 -13.96 -2.08
CA VAL A 157 18.09 -13.39 -3.35
C VAL A 157 18.42 -14.28 -4.54
N ASP A 158 19.46 -15.11 -4.48
CA ASP A 158 19.70 -16.17 -5.46
C ASP A 158 18.59 -17.24 -5.46
N GLY A 159 17.83 -17.32 -4.37
CA GLY A 159 16.61 -18.10 -4.23
C GLY A 159 15.39 -17.54 -4.97
N ASN A 160 15.41 -16.26 -5.37
CA ASN A 160 14.29 -15.56 -6.01
C ASN A 160 13.88 -16.20 -7.34
N GLU A 161 12.57 -16.28 -7.61
CA GLU A 161 12.03 -16.95 -8.80
C GLU A 161 12.47 -16.27 -10.11
N TYR A 162 12.51 -14.94 -10.15
CA TYR A 162 12.94 -14.17 -11.32
C TYR A 162 14.44 -14.33 -11.55
N ARG A 163 15.23 -14.35 -10.48
CA ARG A 163 16.68 -14.61 -10.56
C ARG A 163 16.96 -16.01 -11.11
N LYS A 164 16.33 -17.04 -10.54
CA LYS A 164 16.44 -18.43 -11.03
C LYS A 164 16.02 -18.54 -12.49
N ALA A 165 14.94 -17.87 -12.87
CA ALA A 165 14.45 -17.91 -14.23
C ALA A 165 15.39 -17.24 -15.23
N TYR A 166 15.96 -16.08 -14.87
CA TYR A 166 16.99 -15.38 -15.65
C TYR A 166 18.23 -16.27 -15.85
N VAL A 167 18.75 -16.88 -14.77
CA VAL A 167 19.93 -17.77 -14.83
C VAL A 167 19.65 -19.01 -15.69
N ALA A 168 18.47 -19.63 -15.53
CA ALA A 168 18.12 -20.86 -16.24
C ALA A 168 17.90 -20.67 -17.75
N HIS A 169 17.33 -19.54 -18.18
CA HIS A 169 16.88 -19.35 -19.57
C HIS A 169 17.69 -18.31 -20.35
N GLY A 170 18.49 -17.47 -19.69
CA GLY A 170 19.25 -16.39 -20.31
C GLY A 170 18.38 -15.45 -21.18
N ALA A 171 18.95 -14.93 -22.27
CA ALA A 171 18.28 -14.02 -23.21
C ALA A 171 16.95 -14.57 -23.82
N GLY A 172 16.75 -15.89 -23.85
CA GLY A 172 15.53 -16.51 -24.36
C GLY A 172 14.29 -16.26 -23.50
N TRP A 173 14.47 -15.88 -22.23
CA TRP A 173 13.37 -15.59 -21.30
C TRP A 173 12.62 -14.30 -21.66
N ILE A 174 13.35 -13.30 -22.18
CA ILE A 174 12.83 -11.97 -22.55
C ILE A 174 11.82 -12.04 -23.71
N LEU A 175 12.00 -13.01 -24.61
CA LEU A 175 11.15 -13.19 -25.78
C LEU A 175 9.90 -14.04 -25.48
N ASN A 176 9.93 -14.87 -24.42
CA ASN A 176 8.89 -15.86 -24.12
C ASN A 176 7.91 -15.48 -22.99
N GLN A 177 8.02 -14.30 -22.38
CA GLN A 177 7.02 -13.79 -21.42
C GLN A 177 5.60 -13.64 -22.01
N ARG A 178 5.39 -13.87 -23.33
CA ARG A 178 4.08 -13.87 -23.98
C ARG A 178 3.19 -15.07 -23.64
N ARG A 179 3.72 -16.20 -23.14
CA ARG A 179 2.91 -17.41 -22.93
C ARG A 179 3.48 -18.28 -21.80
N SER A 180 2.63 -18.58 -20.83
CA SER A 180 2.77 -19.58 -19.74
C SER A 180 3.07 -19.01 -18.35
N TRP A 181 2.30 -19.53 -17.40
CA TRP A 181 2.22 -19.35 -15.93
C TRP A 181 1.01 -18.56 -15.39
N PRO A 182 0.34 -19.10 -14.35
CA PRO A 182 -0.98 -18.67 -13.94
C PRO A 182 -0.90 -17.35 -13.20
N ARG A 183 -1.68 -16.39 -13.69
CA ARG A 183 -1.89 -15.06 -13.11
C ARG A 183 -2.17 -15.17 -11.60
N ARG A 184 -1.23 -14.74 -10.75
CA ARG A 184 -1.63 -14.14 -9.47
C ARG A 184 -2.45 -12.89 -9.81
N LEU A 185 -3.63 -12.80 -9.20
CA LEU A 185 -4.73 -11.91 -9.57
C LEU A 185 -4.30 -10.44 -9.65
N PRO A 186 -4.87 -9.67 -10.60
CA PRO A 186 -4.42 -8.30 -10.85
C PRO A 186 -4.91 -7.33 -9.77
N ALA A 187 -4.04 -6.36 -9.48
CA ALA A 187 -4.39 -5.10 -8.85
C ALA A 187 -5.50 -4.39 -9.64
N VAL A 188 -6.41 -3.75 -8.91
CA VAL A 188 -7.54 -2.98 -9.43
C VAL A 188 -7.01 -1.71 -10.09
N LEU A 189 -6.76 -1.74 -11.40
CA LEU A 189 -6.68 -0.54 -12.23
C LEU A 189 -8.07 -0.23 -12.80
N MET A 190 -8.47 1.05 -12.77
CA MET A 190 -9.67 1.52 -13.49
C MET A 190 -9.57 1.15 -14.97
N LEU A 191 -10.48 0.33 -15.48
CA LEU A 191 -10.52 -0.06 -16.90
C LEU A 191 -11.70 0.60 -17.62
N PRO A 192 -11.56 0.93 -18.92
CA PRO A 192 -12.66 1.45 -19.73
C PRO A 192 -13.76 0.38 -19.92
N GLU A 193 -14.99 0.82 -20.11
CA GLU A 193 -16.13 -0.05 -20.44
C GLU A 193 -15.78 -0.98 -21.62
N GLY A 194 -15.86 -2.30 -21.40
CA GLY A 194 -15.71 -3.32 -22.46
C GLY A 194 -14.42 -4.14 -22.49
N SER A 195 -13.49 -4.01 -21.53
CA SER A 195 -12.29 -4.88 -21.48
C SER A 195 -12.63 -6.34 -21.12
N LEU A 196 -11.84 -7.31 -21.57
CA LEU A 196 -12.05 -8.76 -21.36
C LEU A 196 -12.19 -9.21 -19.89
N PHE A 197 -11.79 -8.39 -18.91
CA PHE A 197 -12.07 -8.63 -17.48
C PHE A 197 -13.53 -8.37 -17.09
N TYR A 198 -14.25 -7.51 -17.84
CA TYR A 198 -15.71 -7.36 -17.76
C TYR A 198 -16.42 -8.71 -17.98
N GLN A 199 -15.84 -9.61 -18.80
CA GLN A 199 -16.43 -10.93 -19.04
C GLN A 199 -16.06 -12.00 -18.01
N GLN A 200 -14.96 -11.83 -17.24
CA GLN A 200 -14.60 -12.76 -16.15
C GLN A 200 -15.23 -12.39 -14.79
N VAL A 201 -15.61 -11.14 -14.58
CA VAL A 201 -16.35 -10.68 -13.38
C VAL A 201 -17.86 -10.91 -13.49
N VAL A 202 -18.41 -11.11 -14.69
CA VAL A 202 -19.87 -11.17 -14.95
C VAL A 202 -20.38 -12.59 -15.25
N ASN A 203 -19.63 -13.63 -14.91
CA ASN A 203 -20.03 -15.01 -15.21
C ASN A 203 -20.52 -15.83 -14.02
N HIS A 204 -21.16 -15.18 -13.04
CA HIS A 204 -21.91 -15.86 -11.99
C HIS A 204 -23.31 -15.24 -11.88
N ARG A 205 -24.33 -15.99 -12.29
CA ARG A 205 -25.77 -15.67 -12.15
C ARG A 205 -26.21 -15.70 -10.67
N TYR A 206 -25.66 -14.85 -9.81
CA TYR A 206 -26.13 -14.73 -8.44
C TYR A 206 -26.63 -13.30 -8.21
N GLN A 207 -27.95 -13.15 -8.07
CA GLN A 207 -28.56 -12.02 -7.37
C GLN A 207 -27.88 -11.92 -6.01
N THR A 208 -27.05 -10.89 -5.83
CA THR A 208 -26.27 -10.73 -4.62
C THR A 208 -27.10 -9.92 -3.63
N ARG A 209 -27.23 -10.41 -2.39
CA ARG A 209 -28.06 -9.79 -1.35
C ARG A 209 -27.17 -9.00 -0.38
N ARG A 210 -27.47 -7.71 -0.18
CA ARG A 210 -26.60 -6.81 0.60
C ARG A 210 -27.34 -5.99 1.64
N VAL A 211 -26.64 -5.65 2.73
CA VAL A 211 -27.06 -4.64 3.71
C VAL A 211 -26.19 -3.39 3.56
N PHE A 212 -26.80 -2.23 3.37
CA PHE A 212 -26.10 -0.94 3.25
C PHE A 212 -26.62 0.07 4.27
N GLY A 213 -25.73 0.88 4.86
CA GLY A 213 -26.14 2.17 5.43
C GLY A 213 -26.40 3.17 4.31
N GLY A 214 -27.66 3.40 3.94
CA GLY A 214 -28.01 4.02 2.66
C GLY A 214 -28.40 5.50 2.69
N THR A 215 -28.41 6.16 3.86
CA THR A 215 -28.78 7.59 3.94
C THR A 215 -27.61 8.56 3.87
N GLY A 216 -26.39 8.10 4.17
CA GLY A 216 -25.16 8.87 3.93
C GLY A 216 -24.87 9.02 2.43
N HIS A 217 -24.03 10.00 2.06
CA HIS A 217 -23.78 10.30 0.65
C HIS A 217 -23.21 9.09 -0.14
N MET A 218 -22.15 8.46 0.39
CA MET A 218 -21.58 7.23 -0.19
C MET A 218 -22.55 6.05 -0.16
N GLY A 219 -23.28 5.90 0.95
CA GLY A 219 -24.27 4.85 1.14
C GLY A 219 -25.38 4.88 0.11
N ARG A 220 -25.95 6.07 -0.11
CA ARG A 220 -27.02 6.31 -1.08
C ARG A 220 -26.58 6.00 -2.51
N SER A 221 -25.40 6.47 -2.91
CA SER A 221 -24.86 6.15 -4.23
C SER A 221 -24.63 4.64 -4.41
N LEU A 222 -24.18 3.95 -3.35
CA LEU A 222 -23.98 2.49 -3.38
C LEU A 222 -25.30 1.72 -3.46
N VAL A 223 -26.33 2.12 -2.71
CA VAL A 223 -27.69 1.54 -2.80
C VAL A 223 -28.26 1.72 -4.20
N LYS A 224 -28.19 2.93 -4.77
CA LYS A 224 -28.63 3.19 -6.16
C LYS A 224 -27.87 2.33 -7.17
N CYS A 225 -26.55 2.26 -7.04
CA CYS A 225 -25.68 1.46 -7.91
C CYS A 225 -26.06 -0.03 -7.89
N ALA A 226 -26.37 -0.57 -6.71
CA ALA A 226 -26.81 -1.94 -6.52
C ALA A 226 -28.21 -2.19 -7.11
N LEU A 227 -29.19 -1.33 -6.80
CA LEU A 227 -30.56 -1.48 -7.31
C LEU A 227 -30.63 -1.37 -8.83
N ALA A 228 -29.86 -0.47 -9.44
CA ALA A 228 -29.76 -0.33 -10.90
C ALA A 228 -29.24 -1.60 -11.59
N ARG A 229 -28.56 -2.49 -10.85
CA ARG A 229 -28.05 -3.77 -11.33
C ARG A 229 -28.91 -4.97 -10.88
N ASN A 230 -30.13 -4.69 -10.43
CA ASN A 230 -31.14 -5.65 -10.01
C ASN A 230 -30.71 -6.55 -8.83
N ASP A 231 -29.87 -6.01 -7.95
CA ASP A 231 -29.47 -6.68 -6.73
C ASP A 231 -30.53 -6.51 -5.64
N LEU A 232 -30.48 -7.41 -4.64
CA LEU A 232 -31.36 -7.37 -3.48
C LEU A 232 -30.70 -6.56 -2.37
N VAL A 233 -31.40 -5.54 -1.89
CA VAL A 233 -30.81 -4.51 -1.03
C VAL A 233 -31.65 -4.32 0.23
N THR A 234 -31.03 -4.40 1.40
CA THR A 234 -31.56 -3.73 2.60
C THR A 234 -30.92 -2.35 2.70
N ASP A 235 -31.73 -1.33 2.45
CA ASP A 235 -31.37 0.08 2.58
C ASP A 235 -31.63 0.52 4.03
N VAL A 236 -30.58 0.92 4.75
CA VAL A 236 -30.67 1.24 6.18
C VAL A 236 -30.46 2.73 6.41
N GLY A 237 -31.50 3.39 6.90
CA GLY A 237 -31.46 4.76 7.38
C GLY A 237 -31.13 4.87 8.86
N ARG A 238 -30.84 6.10 9.31
CA ARG A 238 -30.46 6.37 10.70
C ARG A 238 -31.70 6.71 11.52
N THR A 239 -31.89 6.02 12.64
CA THR A 239 -32.97 6.33 13.59
C THR A 239 -32.90 7.80 14.03
N PHE A 240 -34.06 8.44 14.18
CA PHE A 240 -34.23 9.85 14.57
C PHE A 240 -33.80 10.91 13.55
N GLU A 241 -33.01 10.57 12.53
CA GLU A 241 -32.63 11.49 11.44
C GLU A 241 -33.37 11.18 10.14
N THR A 242 -33.63 9.90 9.89
CA THR A 242 -34.35 9.43 8.71
C THR A 242 -35.79 9.13 9.08
N SER A 243 -36.75 9.64 8.31
CA SER A 243 -38.17 9.35 8.56
C SER A 243 -38.51 7.93 8.11
N PRO A 244 -39.36 7.18 8.85
CA PRO A 244 -39.83 5.87 8.41
C PRO A 244 -40.43 5.91 7.00
N ALA A 245 -41.20 6.95 6.67
CA ALA A 245 -41.78 7.16 5.35
C ALA A 245 -40.71 7.28 4.24
N SER A 246 -39.57 7.91 4.51
CA SER A 246 -38.47 8.01 3.54
C SER A 246 -37.73 6.69 3.32
N MET A 247 -37.96 5.68 4.17
CA MET A 247 -37.45 4.32 4.02
C MET A 247 -38.50 3.37 3.42
N GLU A 248 -39.73 3.82 3.16
CA GLU A 248 -40.66 2.99 2.40
C GLU A 248 -40.11 2.80 0.98
N ARG A 249 -40.09 1.55 0.51
CA ARG A 249 -39.59 1.16 -0.80
C ARG A 249 -40.67 0.32 -1.47
N ASP A 250 -41.13 0.75 -2.64
CA ASP A 250 -42.20 0.09 -3.40
C ASP A 250 -41.66 -0.94 -4.40
N THR A 251 -40.66 -1.72 -3.98
CA THR A 251 -39.93 -2.62 -4.88
C THR A 251 -39.58 -3.93 -4.21
N GLU A 252 -39.76 -5.06 -4.90
CA GLU A 252 -39.46 -6.38 -4.36
C GLU A 252 -37.97 -6.59 -4.03
N ASN A 253 -37.08 -5.85 -4.70
CA ASN A 253 -35.63 -5.95 -4.55
C ASN A 253 -35.04 -5.00 -3.49
N CYS A 254 -35.86 -4.23 -2.77
CA CYS A 254 -35.39 -3.30 -1.74
C CYS A 254 -36.22 -3.41 -0.46
N LEU A 255 -35.54 -3.55 0.68
CA LEU A 255 -36.11 -3.48 2.02
C LEU A 255 -35.56 -2.24 2.72
N GLY A 256 -36.39 -1.26 3.01
CA GLY A 256 -35.96 -0.11 3.81
C GLY A 256 -36.12 -0.36 5.30
N MET A 257 -35.10 -0.02 6.08
CA MET A 257 -35.07 -0.17 7.53
C MET A 257 -34.45 1.04 8.23
N LEU A 258 -34.72 1.19 9.52
CA LEU A 258 -34.01 2.15 10.38
C LEU A 258 -33.09 1.40 11.33
N CYS A 259 -31.92 1.97 11.58
CA CYS A 259 -30.95 1.43 12.53
C CYS A 259 -30.22 2.53 13.28
N ASP A 260 -30.02 2.31 14.58
CA ASP A 260 -28.98 2.99 15.34
C ASP A 260 -27.85 1.99 15.63
N VAL A 261 -26.71 2.14 14.96
CA VAL A 261 -25.58 1.22 15.11
C VAL A 261 -24.99 1.19 16.51
N ARG A 262 -25.23 2.24 17.31
CA ARG A 262 -24.81 2.31 18.72
C ARG A 262 -25.61 1.33 19.59
N ALA A 263 -26.81 0.96 19.15
CA ALA A 263 -27.65 0.00 19.84
C ALA A 263 -27.53 -1.39 19.18
N ARG A 264 -26.80 -2.31 19.83
CA ARG A 264 -26.58 -3.69 19.31
C ARG A 264 -27.87 -4.40 18.90
N GLN A 265 -28.96 -4.25 19.67
CA GLN A 265 -30.25 -4.87 19.34
C GLN A 265 -30.88 -4.31 18.06
N SER A 266 -30.66 -3.02 17.77
CA SER A 266 -31.14 -2.40 16.52
C SER A 266 -30.45 -3.02 15.31
N VAL A 267 -29.15 -3.29 15.42
CA VAL A 267 -28.35 -3.95 14.38
C VAL A 267 -28.84 -5.40 14.18
N ALA A 268 -29.08 -6.13 15.26
CA ALA A 268 -29.60 -7.50 15.21
C ALA A 268 -30.93 -7.58 14.46
N ASN A 269 -31.86 -6.67 14.75
CA ASN A 269 -33.14 -6.62 14.07
C ASN A 269 -33.00 -6.39 12.55
N VAL A 270 -32.04 -5.57 12.11
CA VAL A 270 -31.78 -5.37 10.67
C VAL A 270 -31.27 -6.65 10.01
N ILE A 271 -30.35 -7.36 10.66
CA ILE A 271 -29.80 -8.62 10.15
C ILE A 271 -30.90 -9.68 10.07
N GLU A 272 -31.70 -9.87 11.13
CA GLU A 272 -32.81 -10.81 11.16
C GLU A 272 -33.85 -10.52 10.09
N LYS A 273 -34.34 -9.27 9.99
CA LYS A 273 -35.35 -8.89 8.99
C LYS A 273 -34.84 -9.01 7.56
N THR A 274 -33.55 -8.74 7.34
CA THR A 274 -32.91 -8.97 6.03
C THR A 274 -32.93 -10.45 5.66
N ILE A 275 -32.56 -11.33 6.60
CA ILE A 275 -32.57 -12.78 6.38
C ILE A 275 -34.00 -13.29 6.19
N GLU A 276 -34.97 -12.82 6.98
CA GLU A 276 -36.39 -13.16 6.80
C GLU A 276 -36.90 -12.77 5.41
N ARG A 277 -36.51 -11.58 4.91
CA ARG A 277 -36.99 -11.06 3.62
C ARG A 277 -36.33 -11.72 2.42
N PHE A 278 -35.02 -11.92 2.46
CA PHE A 278 -34.21 -12.32 1.30
C PHE A 278 -33.59 -13.71 1.42
N GLY A 279 -33.70 -14.36 2.58
CA GLY A 279 -33.19 -15.70 2.88
C GLY A 279 -31.70 -15.77 3.19
N ARG A 280 -30.90 -14.78 2.77
CA ARG A 280 -29.47 -14.71 3.06
C ARG A 280 -28.85 -13.32 2.93
N ILE A 281 -27.62 -13.19 3.45
CA ILE A 281 -26.79 -12.00 3.31
C ILE A 281 -25.43 -12.42 2.75
N ASP A 282 -24.97 -11.76 1.69
CA ASP A 282 -23.67 -12.03 1.07
C ASP A 282 -22.64 -10.96 1.42
N VAL A 283 -23.09 -9.72 1.52
CA VAL A 283 -22.23 -8.55 1.71
C VAL A 283 -22.87 -7.60 2.73
N ILE A 284 -22.06 -7.12 3.66
CA ILE A 284 -22.43 -6.02 4.56
C ILE A 284 -21.48 -4.86 4.29
N ALA A 285 -22.04 -3.76 3.79
CA ALA A 285 -21.31 -2.52 3.58
C ALA A 285 -21.63 -1.53 4.71
N ASN A 286 -20.67 -1.34 5.60
CA ASN A 286 -20.81 -0.40 6.70
C ASN A 286 -20.33 0.99 6.25
N CYS A 287 -21.30 1.82 5.85
CA CYS A 287 -21.09 3.24 5.53
C CYS A 287 -21.39 4.17 6.73
N SER A 288 -21.63 3.61 7.92
CA SER A 288 -21.93 4.42 9.09
C SER A 288 -20.67 5.09 9.64
N GLY A 289 -20.82 6.36 9.99
CA GLY A 289 -19.79 7.10 10.70
C GLY A 289 -19.87 8.59 10.41
N TYR A 290 -19.33 9.36 11.35
CA TYR A 290 -19.24 10.81 11.24
C TYR A 290 -17.97 11.29 11.93
N GLY A 291 -17.60 12.55 11.70
CA GLY A 291 -16.44 13.16 12.36
C GLY A 291 -16.75 14.55 12.88
N VAL A 292 -15.88 15.03 13.76
CA VAL A 292 -15.89 16.43 14.22
C VAL A 292 -14.59 17.10 13.81
N ILE A 293 -14.72 18.23 13.11
CA ILE A 293 -13.63 19.11 12.73
C ILE A 293 -13.46 20.17 13.82
N GLY A 294 -12.29 20.19 14.44
CA GLY A 294 -11.90 21.10 15.50
C GLY A 294 -10.58 20.68 16.10
N ALA A 295 -9.89 21.60 16.80
CA ALA A 295 -8.71 21.23 17.58
C ALA A 295 -9.06 20.10 18.56
N CYS A 296 -8.10 19.22 18.90
CA CYS A 296 -8.38 18.14 19.85
C CYS A 296 -8.89 18.67 21.20
N GLU A 297 -8.37 19.83 21.64
CA GLU A 297 -8.78 20.51 22.86
C GLU A 297 -10.16 21.19 22.76
N ASP A 298 -10.60 21.57 21.56
CA ASP A 298 -11.87 22.28 21.35
C ASP A 298 -13.08 21.34 21.15
N GLN A 299 -12.87 20.02 21.15
CA GLN A 299 -13.94 19.03 20.97
C GLN A 299 -14.54 18.61 22.32
N ASP A 300 -15.87 18.56 22.41
CA ASP A 300 -16.51 18.21 23.68
C ASP A 300 -16.41 16.70 23.92
N GLU A 301 -16.23 16.29 25.18
CA GLU A 301 -16.09 14.88 25.56
C GLU A 301 -17.23 14.00 25.01
N HIS A 302 -18.47 14.49 25.08
CA HIS A 302 -19.64 13.73 24.60
C HIS A 302 -19.61 13.53 23.07
N GLU A 303 -19.05 14.46 22.31
CA GLU A 303 -18.90 14.34 20.85
C GLU A 303 -17.81 13.31 20.51
N ILE A 304 -16.71 13.31 21.28
CA ILE A 304 -15.63 12.31 21.16
C ILE A 304 -16.18 10.91 21.45
N ARG A 305 -16.90 10.74 22.56
CA ARG A 305 -17.54 9.45 22.91
C ARG A 305 -18.51 9.01 21.83
N ASN A 306 -19.38 9.90 21.35
CA ASN A 306 -20.34 9.57 20.29
C ASN A 306 -19.68 9.17 18.97
N GLN A 307 -18.51 9.75 18.63
CA GLN A 307 -17.72 9.31 17.47
C GLN A 307 -17.24 7.86 17.65
N PHE A 308 -16.71 7.49 18.83
CA PHE A 308 -16.33 6.11 19.12
C PHE A 308 -17.53 5.16 19.12
N GLU A 309 -18.65 5.55 19.73
CA GLU A 309 -19.88 4.75 19.76
C GLU A 309 -20.41 4.46 18.34
N THR A 310 -20.35 5.46 17.45
CA THR A 310 -20.86 5.30 16.09
C THR A 310 -19.86 4.60 15.18
N ASN A 311 -18.63 5.13 15.11
CA ASN A 311 -17.62 4.69 14.14
C ASN A 311 -17.02 3.34 14.52
N PHE A 312 -16.71 3.13 15.80
CA PHE A 312 -16.03 1.93 16.29
C PHE A 312 -17.02 0.91 16.88
N MET A 313 -17.74 1.25 17.95
CA MET A 313 -18.66 0.32 18.60
C MET A 313 -19.77 -0.13 17.65
N GLY A 314 -20.31 0.78 16.83
CA GLY A 314 -21.26 0.46 15.78
C GLY A 314 -20.74 -0.55 14.76
N THR A 315 -19.49 -0.39 14.31
CA THR A 315 -18.81 -1.36 13.43
C THR A 315 -18.68 -2.71 14.12
N LEU A 316 -18.26 -2.72 15.38
CA LEU A 316 -18.12 -3.94 16.18
C LEU A 316 -19.47 -4.65 16.38
N HIS A 317 -20.55 -3.92 16.65
CA HIS A 317 -21.90 -4.48 16.77
C HIS A 317 -22.35 -5.16 15.48
N ILE A 318 -22.11 -4.53 14.33
CA ILE A 318 -22.39 -5.11 13.01
C ILE A 318 -21.66 -6.43 12.83
N ILE A 319 -20.35 -6.45 13.10
CA ILE A 319 -19.51 -7.64 12.98
C ILE A 319 -20.01 -8.74 13.92
N GLN A 320 -20.08 -8.48 15.23
CA GLN A 320 -20.42 -9.50 16.22
C GLN A 320 -21.81 -10.09 16.01
N THR A 321 -22.73 -9.33 15.43
CA THR A 321 -24.10 -9.78 15.20
C THR A 321 -24.26 -10.55 13.88
N SER A 322 -23.41 -10.29 12.88
CA SER A 322 -23.51 -10.93 11.56
C SER A 322 -22.46 -12.02 11.32
N LEU A 323 -21.31 -11.98 11.99
CA LEU A 323 -20.21 -12.92 11.78
C LEU A 323 -20.60 -14.37 12.11
N PRO A 324 -21.37 -14.67 13.19
CA PRO A 324 -21.86 -16.03 13.42
C PRO A 324 -22.66 -16.59 12.23
N TYR A 325 -23.43 -15.73 11.56
CA TYR A 325 -24.19 -16.08 10.36
C TYR A 325 -23.28 -16.29 9.15
N PHE A 326 -22.31 -15.41 8.89
CA PHE A 326 -21.34 -15.62 7.81
C PHE A 326 -20.50 -16.88 8.01
N ARG A 327 -20.12 -17.17 9.27
CA ARG A 327 -19.40 -18.39 9.62
C ARG A 327 -20.24 -19.65 9.36
N SER A 328 -21.52 -19.66 9.71
CA SER A 328 -22.39 -20.82 9.41
C SER A 328 -22.68 -20.95 7.91
N GLN A 329 -22.73 -19.83 7.18
CA GLN A 329 -22.85 -19.80 5.73
C GLN A 329 -21.57 -20.26 5.01
N GLY A 330 -20.40 -20.15 5.64
CA GLY A 330 -19.10 -20.45 5.02
C GLY A 330 -18.69 -19.45 3.94
N ALA A 331 -19.30 -18.26 3.93
CA ALA A 331 -19.01 -17.19 3.00
C ALA A 331 -19.59 -15.87 3.52
N GLY A 332 -18.92 -14.76 3.23
CA GLY A 332 -19.44 -13.42 3.50
C GLY A 332 -18.40 -12.34 3.18
N ARG A 333 -18.85 -11.12 2.96
CA ARG A 333 -17.96 -9.98 2.72
C ARG A 333 -18.34 -8.77 3.56
N TYR A 334 -17.36 -8.19 4.23
CA TYR A 334 -17.48 -6.89 4.87
C TYR A 334 -16.81 -5.82 4.02
N LEU A 335 -17.53 -4.76 3.71
CA LEU A 335 -16.99 -3.54 3.09
C LEU A 335 -17.14 -2.41 4.11
N ILE A 336 -16.06 -2.14 4.86
CA ILE A 336 -16.08 -1.22 6.00
C ILE A 336 -15.49 0.12 5.56
N PHE A 337 -16.29 1.18 5.59
CA PHE A 337 -15.79 2.51 5.25
C PHE A 337 -14.91 3.07 6.37
N SER A 338 -13.60 3.06 6.11
CA SER A 338 -12.59 3.80 6.88
C SER A 338 -12.52 5.23 6.35
N SER A 339 -11.31 5.77 6.19
CA SER A 339 -10.96 7.05 5.61
C SER A 339 -9.45 7.07 5.41
N THR A 340 -8.95 7.97 4.57
CA THR A 340 -7.52 8.38 4.66
C THR A 340 -7.05 8.66 6.09
N SER A 341 -7.94 9.18 6.96
CA SER A 341 -7.69 9.41 8.38
C SER A 341 -7.49 8.13 9.23
N GLY A 342 -7.72 6.94 8.67
CA GLY A 342 -7.38 5.66 9.30
C GLY A 342 -5.91 5.25 9.11
N ALA A 343 -5.22 5.87 8.14
CA ALA A 343 -3.82 5.61 7.82
C ALA A 343 -2.89 6.80 8.10
N LEU A 344 -3.45 8.00 8.32
CA LEU A 344 -2.67 9.19 8.71
C LEU A 344 -3.42 10.13 9.67
N GLY A 345 -2.66 10.84 10.51
CA GLY A 345 -3.18 11.91 11.36
C GLY A 345 -3.40 13.20 10.57
N VAL A 346 -4.55 13.85 10.77
CA VAL A 346 -4.90 15.11 10.11
C VAL A 346 -5.18 16.20 11.15
N PRO A 347 -4.48 17.35 11.13
CA PRO A 347 -4.74 18.43 12.07
C PRO A 347 -6.18 18.94 11.97
N GLY A 348 -6.85 19.03 13.13
CA GLY A 348 -8.27 19.35 13.23
C GLY A 348 -9.22 18.14 13.15
N LEU A 349 -8.69 16.91 13.08
CA LEU A 349 -9.48 15.67 13.03
C LEU A 349 -9.02 14.61 14.06
N GLY A 350 -8.28 14.99 15.10
CA GLY A 350 -7.63 14.03 16.02
C GLY A 350 -8.54 12.90 16.53
N PRO A 351 -9.65 13.20 17.22
CA PRO A 351 -10.60 12.17 17.68
C PRO A 351 -11.17 11.32 16.53
N TYR A 352 -11.49 11.92 15.38
CA TYR A 352 -11.96 11.19 14.20
C TYR A 352 -10.91 10.20 13.68
N CYS A 353 -9.65 10.66 13.51
CA CYS A 353 -8.52 9.81 13.16
C CYS A 353 -8.40 8.63 14.14
N ALA A 354 -8.45 8.89 15.45
CA ALA A 354 -8.38 7.83 16.47
C ALA A 354 -9.47 6.77 16.26
N THR A 355 -10.71 7.17 15.96
CA THR A 355 -11.78 6.20 15.68
C THR A 355 -11.52 5.38 14.41
N LYS A 356 -10.94 5.98 13.36
CA LYS A 356 -10.66 5.29 12.10
C LYS A 356 -9.46 4.35 12.22
N TYR A 357 -8.39 4.74 12.92
CA TYR A 357 -7.31 3.84 13.30
C TYR A 357 -7.81 2.65 14.12
N ALA A 358 -8.71 2.87 15.07
CA ALA A 358 -9.30 1.79 15.87
C ALA A 358 -10.12 0.82 15.00
N VAL A 359 -10.88 1.33 14.03
CA VAL A 359 -11.60 0.50 13.04
C VAL A 359 -10.61 -0.28 12.18
N GLU A 360 -9.56 0.34 11.66
CA GLU A 360 -8.57 -0.36 10.83
C GLU A 360 -7.87 -1.48 11.61
N GLY A 361 -7.42 -1.20 12.83
CA GLY A 361 -6.80 -2.21 13.69
C GLY A 361 -7.75 -3.38 13.99
N LEU A 362 -9.03 -3.10 14.26
CA LEU A 362 -10.04 -4.13 14.45
C LEU A 362 -10.22 -5.02 13.21
N ILE A 363 -10.37 -4.41 12.03
CA ILE A 363 -10.62 -5.16 10.80
C ILE A 363 -9.37 -5.93 10.35
N GLU A 364 -8.19 -5.33 10.47
CA GLU A 364 -6.93 -5.98 10.13
C GLU A 364 -6.69 -7.21 11.01
N ALA A 365 -6.82 -7.08 12.34
CA ALA A 365 -6.69 -8.21 13.25
C ALA A 365 -7.74 -9.30 12.96
N MET A 366 -9.01 -8.91 12.82
CA MET A 366 -10.10 -9.85 12.53
C MET A 366 -9.90 -10.58 11.19
N SER A 367 -9.28 -9.94 10.19
CA SER A 367 -9.13 -10.52 8.85
C SER A 367 -8.40 -11.86 8.87
N TYR A 368 -7.42 -12.02 9.77
CA TYR A 368 -6.69 -13.28 9.96
C TYR A 368 -7.57 -14.36 10.61
N GLU A 369 -8.47 -13.99 11.52
CA GLU A 369 -9.36 -14.92 12.23
C GLU A 369 -10.45 -15.49 11.30
N ILE A 370 -11.03 -14.65 10.45
CA ILE A 370 -12.21 -14.99 9.64
C ILE A 370 -11.86 -15.67 8.31
N ASP A 371 -10.58 -15.67 7.91
CA ASP A 371 -10.13 -16.23 6.64
C ASP A 371 -10.46 -17.72 6.51
N SER A 372 -10.31 -18.47 7.61
CA SER A 372 -10.65 -19.90 7.68
C SER A 372 -12.14 -20.21 7.44
N PHE A 373 -13.01 -19.20 7.57
CA PHE A 373 -14.45 -19.31 7.31
C PHE A 373 -14.83 -18.84 5.91
N ASN A 374 -13.85 -18.53 5.05
CA ASN A 374 -14.04 -17.96 3.72
C ASN A 374 -14.88 -16.65 3.76
N VAL A 375 -14.70 -15.88 4.85
CA VAL A 375 -15.26 -14.53 5.01
C VAL A 375 -14.13 -13.55 4.74
N LYS A 376 -14.42 -12.48 3.98
CA LYS A 376 -13.43 -11.46 3.62
C LYS A 376 -13.85 -10.10 4.14
N ALA A 377 -12.89 -9.25 4.48
CA ALA A 377 -13.13 -7.87 4.87
C ALA A 377 -12.25 -6.93 4.05
N THR A 378 -12.81 -5.80 3.63
CA THR A 378 -12.09 -4.71 2.98
C THR A 378 -12.42 -3.40 3.66
N LEU A 379 -11.37 -2.66 4.03
CA LEU A 379 -11.38 -1.27 4.44
C LEU A 379 -11.45 -0.40 3.18
N VAL A 380 -12.53 0.35 3.03
CA VAL A 380 -12.70 1.34 1.97
C VAL A 380 -12.21 2.68 2.50
N GLU A 381 -11.14 3.22 1.92
CA GLU A 381 -10.44 4.41 2.39
C GLU A 381 -10.60 5.56 1.39
N PRO A 382 -11.76 6.23 1.38
CA PRO A 382 -11.94 7.38 0.52
C PRO A 382 -11.14 8.57 1.05
N GLY A 383 -10.58 9.33 0.10
CA GLY A 383 -10.23 10.73 0.32
C GLY A 383 -11.50 11.59 0.45
N LEU A 384 -11.33 12.89 0.24
CA LEU A 384 -12.47 13.79 0.14
C LEU A 384 -13.27 13.45 -1.13
N VAL A 385 -14.53 13.07 -0.94
CA VAL A 385 -15.47 12.67 -2.01
C VAL A 385 -16.45 13.80 -2.37
N ARG A 386 -16.51 14.14 -3.67
CA ARG A 386 -17.47 15.07 -4.25
C ARG A 386 -18.88 14.54 -4.16
N ARG A 387 -19.82 15.46 -3.87
CA ARG A 387 -21.24 15.18 -4.01
C ARG A 387 -21.67 15.31 -5.46
N ASP A 388 -21.79 14.19 -6.17
CA ASP A 388 -22.24 14.19 -7.56
C ASP A 388 -23.77 14.27 -7.68
N GLU A 389 -24.50 13.98 -6.60
CA GLU A 389 -25.96 13.94 -6.59
C GLU A 389 -26.55 15.05 -5.69
N PRO A 390 -27.64 15.72 -6.11
CA PRO A 390 -28.33 16.69 -5.27
C PRO A 390 -28.90 16.03 -4.01
N ASP A 391 -28.78 16.70 -2.86
CA ASP A 391 -29.40 16.25 -1.62
C ASP A 391 -30.93 16.41 -1.76
N SER A 392 -31.67 15.32 -1.56
CA SER A 392 -33.14 15.34 -1.51
C SER A 392 -33.66 15.93 -0.19
N VAL A 393 -32.77 16.24 0.75
CA VAL A 393 -33.08 16.79 2.07
C VAL A 393 -32.55 18.21 2.11
N THR A 394 -33.45 19.18 2.18
CA THR A 394 -33.12 20.59 2.42
C THR A 394 -32.59 20.74 3.84
N ASN A 395 -31.28 20.55 4.03
CA ASN A 395 -30.63 20.85 5.30
C ASN A 395 -30.20 22.33 5.28
N PRO A 396 -30.70 23.19 6.19
CA PRO A 396 -30.42 24.63 6.17
C PRO A 396 -28.97 24.99 6.52
N LEU A 397 -28.14 24.03 6.94
CA LEU A 397 -26.71 24.21 7.17
C LEU A 397 -25.91 23.62 5.99
N PRO A 398 -24.83 24.28 5.53
CA PRO A 398 -23.88 23.66 4.60
C PRO A 398 -23.28 22.43 5.30
N THR A 399 -23.84 21.27 5.01
CA THR A 399 -23.34 19.98 5.48
C THR A 399 -22.09 19.68 4.69
N TRP A 400 -20.94 19.81 5.33
CA TRP A 400 -19.66 19.45 4.72
C TRP A 400 -19.45 17.93 4.83
N GLY A 401 -20.28 17.18 4.12
CA GLY A 401 -20.35 15.72 4.27
C GLY A 401 -20.83 15.30 5.67
N HIS A 402 -20.21 14.26 6.22
CA HIS A 402 -20.49 13.70 7.55
C HIS A 402 -19.71 14.40 8.69
N PHE A 403 -19.24 15.63 8.49
CA PHE A 403 -18.48 16.38 9.50
C PHE A 403 -19.28 17.48 10.18
N LEU A 404 -19.22 17.52 11.51
CA LEU A 404 -19.61 18.67 12.33
C LEU A 404 -18.41 19.60 12.49
N ILE A 405 -18.57 20.92 12.30
CA ILE A 405 -17.46 21.88 12.43
C ILE A 405 -17.63 22.68 13.72
N LYS A 406 -16.64 22.62 14.61
CA LYS A 406 -16.58 23.41 15.85
C LYS A 406 -16.00 24.81 15.60
N PRO A 407 -16.46 25.84 16.34
CA PRO A 407 -15.72 27.09 16.42
C PRO A 407 -14.36 26.85 17.07
N ALA A 408 -13.32 27.55 16.62
CA ALA A 408 -12.01 27.46 17.23
C ALA A 408 -11.95 28.38 18.45
N SER A 409 -11.33 27.91 19.54
CA SER A 409 -10.99 28.78 20.67
C SER A 409 -9.91 29.80 20.30
N GLU A 410 -9.71 30.80 21.15
CA GLU A 410 -8.80 31.93 20.88
C GLU A 410 -7.39 31.46 20.48
N ALA A 411 -6.84 30.44 21.15
CA ALA A 411 -5.53 29.88 20.87
C ALA A 411 -5.40 29.34 19.43
N TYR A 412 -6.48 28.76 18.89
CA TYR A 412 -6.50 28.12 17.57
C TYR A 412 -7.13 28.98 16.47
N ALA A 413 -7.70 30.14 16.79
CA ALA A 413 -8.51 30.94 15.87
C ALA A 413 -7.70 31.72 14.81
N HIS A 414 -6.37 31.81 14.96
CA HIS A 414 -5.52 32.53 14.01
C HIS A 414 -5.45 31.83 12.64
N ALA A 415 -5.37 32.62 11.55
CA ALA A 415 -5.57 32.13 10.18
C ALA A 415 -4.61 30.99 9.75
N THR A 416 -3.37 31.01 10.24
CA THR A 416 -2.33 30.01 9.93
C THR A 416 -2.34 28.82 10.88
N SER A 417 -3.26 28.76 11.85
CA SER A 417 -3.35 27.68 12.83
C SER A 417 -3.42 26.32 12.14
N PRO A 418 -2.55 25.36 12.48
CA PRO A 418 -2.65 23.99 11.97
C PRO A 418 -3.97 23.33 12.35
N ALA A 419 -4.56 23.66 13.51
CA ALA A 419 -5.84 23.09 13.95
C ALA A 419 -7.01 23.42 13.00
N LEU A 420 -6.89 24.49 12.21
CA LEU A 420 -7.86 24.86 11.18
C LEU A 420 -7.62 24.17 9.83
N HIS A 421 -6.64 23.26 9.71
CA HIS A 421 -6.29 22.60 8.45
C HIS A 421 -7.46 21.84 7.83
N ALA A 422 -8.07 20.91 8.57
CA ALA A 422 -9.22 20.15 8.06
C ALA A 422 -10.39 21.05 7.65
N LYS A 423 -10.66 22.12 8.43
CA LYS A 423 -11.67 23.12 8.10
C LYS A 423 -11.36 23.81 6.76
N ARG A 424 -10.10 24.26 6.57
CA ARG A 424 -9.65 24.87 5.31
C ARG A 424 -9.75 23.88 4.15
N MET A 425 -9.32 22.63 4.31
CA MET A 425 -9.38 21.62 3.26
C MET A 425 -10.81 21.41 2.78
N VAL A 426 -11.75 21.26 3.72
CA VAL A 426 -13.17 21.07 3.43
C VAL A 426 -13.79 22.30 2.76
N GLN A 427 -13.49 23.51 3.26
CA GLN A 427 -14.01 24.76 2.69
C GLN A 427 -13.41 25.08 1.31
N TRP A 428 -12.11 24.81 1.12
CA TRP A 428 -11.39 25.08 -0.12
C TRP A 428 -11.78 24.11 -1.24
N LEU A 429 -11.92 22.82 -0.91
CA LEU A 429 -12.30 21.82 -1.88
C LEU A 429 -13.74 21.96 -2.32
N GLY A 430 -14.69 22.24 -1.41
CA GLY A 430 -16.11 22.39 -1.75
C GLY A 430 -16.59 21.32 -2.74
N ASP A 431 -17.10 21.75 -3.89
CA ASP A 431 -17.55 20.88 -5.00
C ASP A 431 -16.44 20.47 -6.00
N ARG A 432 -15.20 20.95 -5.83
CA ARG A 432 -14.05 20.70 -6.72
C ARG A 432 -13.27 19.41 -6.36
N GLN A 433 -13.88 18.53 -5.59
CA GLN A 433 -13.22 17.28 -5.18
C GLN A 433 -13.05 16.35 -6.39
N PRO A 434 -11.85 15.77 -6.62
CA PRO A 434 -11.61 14.94 -7.80
C PRO A 434 -12.33 13.58 -7.70
N THR A 435 -12.50 13.07 -6.48
CA THR A 435 -13.08 11.76 -6.20
C THR A 435 -14.61 11.82 -6.29
N SER A 436 -15.21 11.06 -7.21
CA SER A 436 -16.67 11.01 -7.41
C SER A 436 -17.32 9.97 -6.50
N ALA A 437 -18.39 10.33 -5.79
CA ALA A 437 -19.17 9.40 -4.97
C ALA A 437 -19.80 8.28 -5.80
N VAL A 438 -20.29 8.60 -7.00
CA VAL A 438 -20.89 7.62 -7.92
C VAL A 438 -19.84 6.63 -8.42
N LYS A 439 -18.66 7.10 -8.84
CA LYS A 439 -17.57 6.23 -9.26
C LYS A 439 -17.04 5.36 -8.10
N CYS A 440 -16.92 5.94 -6.92
CA CYS A 440 -16.54 5.18 -5.72
C CYS A 440 -17.57 4.10 -5.40
N ALA A 441 -18.86 4.41 -5.46
CA ALA A 441 -19.94 3.44 -5.24
C ALA A 441 -19.90 2.31 -6.28
N GLU A 442 -19.60 2.60 -7.54
CA GLU A 442 -19.40 1.58 -8.57
C GLU A 442 -18.20 0.67 -8.25
N LEU A 443 -17.06 1.23 -7.88
CA LEU A 443 -15.87 0.45 -7.50
C LEU A 443 -16.13 -0.43 -6.27
N VAL A 444 -16.81 0.10 -5.25
CA VAL A 444 -17.19 -0.65 -4.06
C VAL A 444 -18.21 -1.74 -4.39
N TRP A 445 -19.14 -1.50 -5.32
CA TRP A 445 -20.04 -2.52 -5.83
C TRP A 445 -19.28 -3.62 -6.59
N GLN A 446 -18.31 -3.28 -7.43
CA GLN A 446 -17.47 -4.26 -8.13
C GLN A 446 -16.64 -5.09 -7.13
N LEU A 447 -16.07 -4.43 -6.13
CA LEU A 447 -15.31 -5.07 -5.05
C LEU A 447 -16.14 -6.13 -4.30
N ALA A 448 -17.44 -5.87 -4.12
CA ALA A 448 -18.38 -6.82 -3.52
C ALA A 448 -18.48 -8.17 -4.28
N HIS A 449 -18.15 -8.18 -5.57
CA HIS A 449 -18.14 -9.38 -6.43
C HIS A 449 -16.75 -9.93 -6.69
N CYS A 450 -15.70 -9.25 -6.21
CA CYS A 450 -14.34 -9.71 -6.38
C CYS A 450 -14.11 -10.95 -5.51
N SER A 451 -13.61 -12.04 -6.10
CA SER A 451 -13.32 -13.27 -5.35
C SER A 451 -12.29 -13.04 -4.24
N TYR A 452 -11.25 -12.26 -4.55
CA TYR A 452 -10.10 -11.97 -3.69
C TYR A 452 -9.89 -10.46 -3.55
N PRO A 453 -10.73 -9.76 -2.78
CA PRO A 453 -10.62 -8.33 -2.60
C PRO A 453 -9.39 -8.01 -1.72
N PRO A 454 -8.73 -6.86 -1.91
CA PRO A 454 -7.67 -6.41 -1.01
C PRO A 454 -8.22 -6.10 0.39
N LEU A 455 -7.34 -6.09 1.39
CA LEU A 455 -7.70 -5.62 2.74
C LEU A 455 -8.01 -4.11 2.74
N ARG A 456 -7.30 -3.32 1.94
CA ARG A 456 -7.48 -1.86 1.84
C ARG A 456 -7.73 -1.44 0.40
N LEU A 457 -8.75 -0.62 0.17
CA LEU A 457 -9.04 0.03 -1.11
C LEU A 457 -9.04 1.55 -0.92
N VAL A 458 -7.95 2.20 -1.30
CA VAL A 458 -7.81 3.65 -1.28
C VAL A 458 -8.52 4.27 -2.48
N LEU A 459 -9.40 5.25 -2.24
CA LEU A 459 -10.18 5.90 -3.29
C LEU A 459 -9.85 7.40 -3.40
N GLY A 460 -9.13 7.76 -4.46
CA GLY A 460 -8.77 9.14 -4.82
C GLY A 460 -7.25 9.33 -4.91
N SER A 461 -6.77 10.09 -5.90
CA SER A 461 -5.33 10.30 -6.13
C SER A 461 -4.63 10.92 -4.92
N TYR A 462 -5.20 11.99 -4.34
CA TYR A 462 -4.64 12.63 -3.15
C TYR A 462 -4.61 11.72 -1.91
N ALA A 463 -5.57 10.80 -1.80
CA ALA A 463 -5.57 9.79 -0.74
C ALA A 463 -4.38 8.84 -0.88
N ILE A 464 -4.15 8.34 -2.10
CA ILE A 464 -3.03 7.44 -2.42
C ILE A 464 -1.69 8.13 -2.13
N GLU A 465 -1.52 9.36 -2.62
CA GLU A 465 -0.30 10.15 -2.41
C GLU A 465 -0.04 10.41 -0.92
N SER A 466 -1.07 10.86 -0.18
CA SER A 466 -0.94 11.18 1.25
C SER A 466 -0.57 9.96 2.10
N ILE A 467 -1.20 8.80 1.83
CA ILE A 467 -0.90 7.56 2.54
C ILE A 467 0.52 7.08 2.17
N ARG A 468 0.90 7.15 0.89
CA ARG A 468 2.25 6.78 0.43
C ARG A 468 3.33 7.61 1.13
N ASP A 469 3.14 8.93 1.20
CA ASP A 469 4.11 9.82 1.85
C ASP A 469 4.15 9.59 3.38
N ARG A 470 3.00 9.33 4.01
CA ARG A 470 2.96 8.93 5.42
C ARG A 470 3.75 7.64 5.67
N LEU A 471 3.55 6.59 4.86
CA LEU A 471 4.26 5.32 5.00
C LEU A 471 5.77 5.49 4.80
N ARG A 472 6.19 6.36 3.88
CA ARG A 472 7.60 6.71 3.72
C ARG A 472 8.14 7.35 4.99
N SER A 473 7.45 8.36 5.54
CA SER A 473 7.85 9.02 6.79
C SER A 473 7.90 8.05 7.97
N VAL A 474 6.96 7.10 8.09
CA VAL A 474 7.03 6.03 9.12
C VAL A 474 8.31 5.22 8.94
N THR A 475 8.61 4.82 7.71
CA THR A 475 9.77 3.98 7.40
C THR A 475 11.07 4.71 7.74
N GLU A 476 11.18 5.98 7.34
CA GLU A 476 12.33 6.83 7.65
C GLU A 476 12.51 6.98 9.17
N GLU A 477 11.44 7.25 9.91
CA GLU A 477 11.49 7.33 11.37
C GLU A 477 11.94 6.00 12.00
N LEU A 478 11.42 4.86 11.54
CA LEU A 478 11.86 3.55 12.02
C LEU A 478 13.35 3.32 11.75
N GLU A 479 13.84 3.67 10.56
CA GLU A 479 15.24 3.52 10.18
C GLU A 479 16.18 4.42 10.99
N ASP A 480 15.76 5.66 11.29
CA ASP A 480 16.52 6.60 12.11
C ASP A 480 16.68 6.07 13.54
N TRP A 481 15.62 5.48 14.10
CA TRP A 481 15.59 5.05 15.50
C TRP A 481 15.92 3.56 15.72
N LYS A 482 16.10 2.76 14.66
CA LYS A 482 16.33 1.31 14.78
C LYS A 482 17.55 0.96 15.63
N HIS A 483 18.55 1.84 15.72
CA HIS A 483 19.74 1.60 16.54
C HIS A 483 19.43 1.51 18.05
N LEU A 484 18.26 1.95 18.50
CA LEU A 484 17.76 1.81 19.87
C LEU A 484 17.00 0.48 20.09
N ASN A 485 17.55 -0.63 19.60
CA ASN A 485 17.01 -1.97 19.85
C ASN A 485 18.05 -2.87 20.54
N TYR A 486 17.58 -3.87 21.28
CA TYR A 486 18.44 -4.94 21.79
C TYR A 486 18.46 -6.08 20.77
N PRO A 487 19.64 -6.55 20.34
CA PRO A 487 19.70 -7.69 19.43
C PRO A 487 19.06 -8.91 20.09
N ALA A 488 18.36 -9.72 19.28
CA ALA A 488 17.85 -11.00 19.74
C ALA A 488 19.01 -11.84 20.31
N ALA A 489 18.81 -12.46 21.47
CA ALA A 489 19.83 -13.33 22.05
C ALA A 489 20.19 -14.42 21.03
N PRO A 490 21.49 -14.71 20.82
CA PRO A 490 21.88 -15.79 19.94
C PRO A 490 21.26 -17.11 20.45
N ASP A 491 20.71 -17.91 19.53
CA ASP A 491 20.16 -19.23 19.83
C ASP A 491 21.23 -20.08 20.52
N THR A 492 21.04 -20.39 21.79
CA THR A 492 21.93 -21.27 22.58
C THR A 492 21.71 -22.75 22.25
N THR A 493 21.68 -23.09 20.95
CA THR A 493 21.63 -24.47 20.46
C THR A 493 22.92 -24.93 19.79
N GLU A 494 24.05 -24.26 20.06
CA GLU A 494 25.37 -24.89 19.86
C GLU A 494 25.77 -25.63 21.13
N ALA A 495 25.83 -26.96 21.01
CA ALA A 495 26.26 -27.87 22.05
C ALA A 495 27.63 -27.46 22.62
N MET A 496 27.70 -27.31 23.96
CA MET A 496 28.99 -27.15 24.63
C MET A 496 29.87 -28.38 24.34
N PRO A 497 31.13 -28.21 23.93
CA PRO A 497 32.06 -29.32 23.83
C PRO A 497 32.35 -29.85 25.23
N THR A 498 32.16 -31.16 25.41
CA THR A 498 32.53 -31.90 26.62
C THR A 498 34.00 -31.69 26.93
N THR A 499 34.31 -31.04 28.05
CA THR A 499 35.66 -30.95 28.61
C THR A 499 36.08 -32.34 29.08
N GLU A 500 36.95 -33.00 28.30
CA GLU A 500 37.67 -34.18 28.74
C GLU A 500 38.63 -33.84 29.88
N ASN A 501 38.61 -34.77 30.83
CA ASN A 501 39.34 -34.82 32.08
C ASN A 501 40.87 -34.78 31.84
N LYS A 502 41.55 -33.75 32.35
CA LYS A 502 43.01 -33.74 32.55
C LYS A 502 43.33 -33.28 33.97
N ASN A 503 43.03 -34.13 34.94
CA ASN A 503 43.73 -34.17 36.21
C ASN A 503 44.63 -35.40 36.21
N ALA A 504 45.89 -35.21 35.87
CA ALA A 504 46.99 -36.06 36.32
C ALA A 504 48.24 -35.17 36.34
N GLU A 505 49.00 -35.27 37.42
CA GLU A 505 50.27 -34.60 37.70
C GLU A 505 50.17 -33.21 38.36
N ARG A 506 49.93 -33.22 39.67
CA ARG A 506 50.90 -32.73 40.69
C ARG A 506 50.28 -32.86 42.08
N GLU A 507 50.32 -34.07 42.62
CA GLU A 507 50.43 -34.28 44.06
C GLU A 507 51.89 -34.66 44.32
N GLU A 508 52.66 -33.71 44.82
CA GLU A 508 53.90 -33.92 45.59
C GLU A 508 54.35 -32.53 46.03
N ASP A 509 54.05 -32.19 47.29
CA ASP A 509 54.97 -31.53 48.23
C ASP A 509 54.19 -31.23 49.51
N ILE A 510 54.32 -32.17 50.44
CA ILE A 510 53.97 -32.06 51.86
C ILE A 510 55.20 -31.50 52.59
N GLU A 511 54.93 -30.79 53.68
CA GLU A 511 55.79 -30.48 54.83
C GLU A 511 56.54 -29.13 54.88
N ASP A 512 56.44 -28.55 56.09
CA ASP A 512 57.14 -27.43 56.70
C ASP A 512 56.77 -26.00 56.27
N MET A 513 55.87 -25.38 57.05
CA MET A 513 56.32 -24.32 57.97
C MET A 513 55.29 -23.99 59.06
N ASP A 514 55.86 -23.90 60.26
CA ASP A 514 55.29 -23.81 61.59
C ASP A 514 54.45 -22.57 61.93
N MET A 515 53.78 -22.74 63.08
CA MET A 515 53.10 -21.77 63.93
C MET A 515 53.87 -20.50 64.30
N GLU A 516 53.11 -19.56 64.89
CA GLU A 516 53.47 -18.29 65.55
C GLU A 516 53.28 -17.04 64.65
N ALA A 517 52.62 -15.95 65.04
CA ALA A 517 52.34 -15.44 66.38
C ALA A 517 51.08 -14.55 66.40
N GLN A 518 50.49 -14.49 67.60
CA GLN A 518 49.48 -13.54 68.02
C GLN A 518 49.98 -12.09 68.01
N GLY A 519 49.07 -11.19 67.65
CA GLY A 519 48.87 -9.79 68.07
C GLY A 519 50.04 -8.91 68.55
N HIS A 520 50.10 -7.70 67.98
CA HIS A 520 50.38 -6.48 68.76
C HIS A 520 49.60 -5.28 68.20
N ALA A 521 49.01 -4.54 69.13
CA ALA A 521 48.41 -3.23 68.95
C ALA A 521 49.47 -2.13 69.06
N THR A 522 49.28 -1.04 68.31
CA THR A 522 49.20 0.35 68.81
C THR A 522 48.58 1.22 67.73
#